data_AF-A0A443SGJ0-F1
#
_entry.id   AF-A0A443SGJ0-F1
#
_cell.length_a   1.000
_cell.length_b   1.000
_cell.length_c   1.000
_cell.angle_alpha   90.00
_cell.angle_beta   90.00
_cell.angle_gamma   90.00
#
_symmetry.space_group_name_H-M   'P 1'
#
loop_
_entity.id
_entity.type
_entity.pdbx_description
1 polymer ?
#
loop_
_entity_poly.entity_id
_entity_poly.type
_entity_poly.pdbx_seq_one_letter_code
_entity_poly.pdbx_strand_id
1 'polypeptide(L)'
;MLITEIQGSVEKVKEQLEQNQQRNSKRSKENTWDIIHKKKAKFETEIEDTKWIVSLVCPISKTRMRMPCRSSKCDHIQCFDREVFLSIAKKQNHWKCPLCLKPLATSDLRIDTLLEKVIANSPATCKQIEFKSDGSWMPVVQNCENIVIDLDLKENTPEKLKSFSPIVIVID
;
A
#
# COMPACT_ATOMS: atom_id res chain seq x y z
N MET A 1 36.60 -32.44 -14.58
CA MET A 1 35.29 -33.02 -14.24
C MET A 1 34.65 -32.36 -13.03
N LEU A 2 35.29 -32.32 -11.85
CA LEU A 2 34.68 -31.73 -10.65
C LEU A 2 34.38 -30.22 -10.74
N ILE A 3 35.27 -29.42 -11.35
CA ILE A 3 35.08 -27.96 -11.47
C ILE A 3 33.84 -27.63 -12.33
N THR A 4 33.66 -28.36 -13.43
CA THR A 4 32.52 -28.21 -14.34
C THR A 4 31.19 -28.63 -13.69
N GLU A 5 31.21 -29.61 -12.79
CA GLU A 5 30.02 -30.04 -12.03
C GLU A 5 29.60 -29.02 -10.97
N ILE A 6 30.57 -28.40 -10.29
CA ILE A 6 30.31 -27.32 -9.32
C ILE A 6 29.77 -26.08 -10.03
N GLN A 7 30.37 -25.68 -11.16
CA GLN A 7 29.86 -24.58 -11.99
C GLN A 7 28.44 -24.86 -12.49
N GLY A 8 28.15 -26.08 -12.96
CA GLY A 8 26.79 -26.45 -13.36
C GLY A 8 25.77 -26.39 -12.22
N SER A 9 26.20 -26.56 -10.97
CA SER A 9 25.34 -26.50 -9.78
C SER A 9 25.05 -25.06 -9.35
N VAL A 10 26.04 -24.17 -9.41
CA VAL A 10 25.88 -22.74 -9.08
C VAL A 10 24.91 -22.07 -10.08
N GLU A 11 25.01 -22.44 -11.35
CA GLU A 11 24.23 -21.85 -12.43
C GLU A 11 22.76 -22.26 -12.31
N LYS A 12 22.49 -23.53 -11.95
CA LYS A 12 21.13 -24.00 -11.61
C LYS A 12 20.52 -23.26 -10.43
N VAL A 13 21.32 -22.95 -9.39
CA VAL A 13 20.83 -22.21 -8.22
C VAL A 13 20.51 -20.76 -8.58
N LYS A 14 21.34 -20.09 -9.39
CA LYS A 14 21.06 -18.74 -9.90
C LYS A 14 19.81 -18.70 -10.76
N GLU A 15 19.66 -19.64 -11.69
CA GLU A 15 18.48 -19.74 -12.56
C GLU A 15 17.22 -20.01 -11.73
N GLN A 16 17.28 -20.86 -10.71
CA GLN A 16 16.17 -21.06 -9.77
C GLN A 16 15.84 -19.81 -8.98
N LEU A 17 16.83 -19.02 -8.57
CA LEU A 17 16.63 -17.75 -7.86
C LEU A 17 15.93 -16.72 -8.76
N GLU A 18 16.38 -16.59 -10.01
CA GLU A 18 15.79 -15.71 -11.02
C GLU A 18 14.38 -16.15 -11.41
N GLN A 19 14.16 -17.45 -11.61
CA GLN A 19 12.82 -18.01 -11.86
C GLN A 19 11.89 -17.81 -10.65
N ASN A 20 12.40 -17.89 -9.41
CA ASN A 20 11.62 -17.61 -8.21
C ASN A 20 11.33 -16.11 -8.05
N GLN A 21 12.26 -15.23 -8.46
CA GLN A 21 12.04 -13.79 -8.56
C GLN A 21 10.99 -13.45 -9.63
N GLN A 22 11.02 -14.11 -10.80
CA GLN A 22 10.05 -13.93 -11.88
C GLN A 22 8.68 -14.57 -11.57
N ARG A 23 8.64 -15.70 -10.87
CA ARG A 23 7.39 -16.26 -10.32
C ARG A 23 6.78 -15.34 -9.26
N ASN A 24 7.61 -14.70 -8.44
CA ASN A 24 7.17 -13.62 -7.55
C ASN A 24 6.77 -12.34 -8.32
N SER A 25 7.31 -12.11 -9.51
CA SER A 25 6.93 -11.00 -10.42
C SER A 25 5.57 -11.22 -11.08
N LYS A 26 5.06 -12.45 -11.17
CA LYS A 26 3.64 -12.75 -11.47
C LYS A 26 2.69 -12.39 -10.30
N ARG A 27 2.99 -11.32 -9.56
CA ARG A 27 2.10 -10.66 -8.59
C ARG A 27 0.95 -10.02 -9.36
N SER A 28 -0.25 -10.58 -9.19
CA SER A 28 -1.61 -10.06 -9.50
C SER A 28 -1.78 -9.03 -10.62
N LYS A 29 -2.66 -9.33 -11.58
CA LYS A 29 -3.24 -8.32 -12.49
C LYS A 29 -4.11 -7.27 -11.78
N GLU A 30 -4.36 -7.43 -10.48
CA GLU A 30 -5.26 -6.60 -9.68
C GLU A 30 -4.49 -5.91 -8.55
N ASN A 31 -4.36 -4.59 -8.67
CA ASN A 31 -3.81 -3.67 -7.67
C ASN A 31 -4.90 -2.68 -7.19
N THR A 32 -4.52 -1.72 -6.35
CA THR A 32 -5.44 -0.70 -5.81
C THR A 32 -6.25 0.02 -6.90
N TRP A 33 -5.63 0.33 -8.03
CA TRP A 33 -6.23 1.06 -9.14
C TRP A 33 -7.33 0.27 -9.84
N ASP A 34 -7.12 -1.02 -10.05
CA ASP A 34 -8.11 -1.90 -10.69
C ASP A 34 -9.41 -1.97 -9.87
N ILE A 35 -9.29 -1.98 -8.54
CA ILE A 35 -10.43 -1.99 -7.62
C ILE A 35 -11.15 -0.64 -7.65
N ILE A 36 -10.40 0.48 -7.68
CA ILE A 36 -10.96 1.83 -7.81
C ILE A 36 -11.76 1.94 -9.12
N HIS A 37 -11.19 1.51 -10.24
CA HIS A 37 -11.88 1.51 -11.54
C HIS A 37 -13.12 0.65 -11.56
N LYS A 38 -13.04 -0.59 -11.04
CA LYS A 38 -14.19 -1.49 -10.94
C LYS A 38 -15.31 -0.90 -10.09
N LYS A 39 -14.97 -0.20 -8.99
CA LYS A 39 -15.95 0.51 -8.18
C LYS A 39 -16.54 1.67 -8.95
N LYS A 40 -15.74 2.52 -9.59
CA LYS A 40 -16.20 3.68 -10.38
C LYS A 40 -17.19 3.26 -11.48
N ALA A 41 -16.87 2.22 -12.25
CA ALA A 41 -17.74 1.71 -13.31
C ALA A 41 -19.10 1.22 -12.80
N LYS A 42 -19.20 0.82 -11.52
CA LYS A 42 -20.46 0.38 -10.92
C LYS A 42 -21.38 1.55 -10.52
N PHE A 43 -20.83 2.75 -10.30
CA PHE A 43 -21.53 3.92 -9.76
C PHE A 43 -21.70 5.05 -10.79
N GLU A 44 -21.76 4.71 -12.09
CA GLU A 44 -21.82 5.65 -13.23
C GLU A 44 -22.95 6.71 -13.17
N THR A 45 -23.88 6.63 -12.21
CA THR A 45 -25.04 7.53 -12.05
C THR A 45 -24.87 8.63 -11.00
N GLU A 46 -23.84 8.60 -10.15
CA GLU A 46 -23.60 9.65 -9.13
C GLU A 46 -22.34 10.45 -9.47
N ILE A 47 -22.54 11.68 -9.95
CA ILE A 47 -21.49 12.68 -10.22
C ILE A 47 -21.02 13.24 -8.88
N GLU A 48 -20.34 12.43 -8.08
CA GLU A 48 -19.67 12.91 -6.87
C GLU A 48 -18.19 12.60 -6.96
N ASP A 49 -17.36 13.60 -6.63
CA ASP A 49 -15.90 13.52 -6.48
C ASP A 49 -15.56 12.50 -5.38
N THR A 50 -15.67 11.22 -5.71
CA THR A 50 -15.42 10.12 -4.79
C THR A 50 -13.92 10.06 -4.54
N LYS A 51 -13.53 10.48 -3.34
CA LYS A 51 -12.14 10.44 -2.88
C LYS A 51 -11.77 9.05 -2.41
N TRP A 52 -10.67 8.51 -2.92
CA TRP A 52 -10.17 7.20 -2.53
C TRP A 52 -8.99 7.37 -1.56
N ILE A 53 -9.30 7.49 -0.28
CA ILE A 53 -8.28 7.63 0.78
C ILE A 53 -7.81 6.24 1.23
N VAL A 54 -6.49 6.04 1.25
CA VAL A 54 -5.86 4.77 1.64
C VAL A 54 -4.80 5.01 2.71
N SER A 55 -4.82 4.18 3.76
CA SER A 55 -3.79 4.20 4.80
C SER A 55 -2.55 3.42 4.35
N LEU A 56 -1.38 4.01 4.54
CA LEU A 56 -0.07 3.37 4.43
C LEU A 56 0.31 2.60 5.71
N VAL A 57 -0.50 2.72 6.76
CA VAL A 57 -0.33 2.02 8.04
C VAL A 57 -1.11 0.72 8.03
N CYS A 58 -0.44 -0.37 8.39
CA CYS A 58 -1.02 -1.69 8.50
C CYS A 58 -2.11 -1.72 9.59
N PRO A 59 -3.32 -2.24 9.29
CA PRO A 59 -4.40 -2.33 10.28
C PRO A 59 -4.11 -3.33 11.40
N ILE A 60 -3.21 -4.29 11.18
CA ILE A 60 -2.84 -5.31 12.17
C ILE A 60 -1.74 -4.78 13.11
N SER A 61 -0.57 -4.44 12.56
CA SER A 61 0.58 -4.03 13.38
C SER A 61 0.52 -2.57 13.85
N LYS A 62 -0.37 -1.76 13.26
CA LYS A 62 -0.42 -0.30 13.48
C LYS A 62 0.88 0.43 13.11
N THR A 63 1.73 -0.21 12.30
CA THR A 63 2.98 0.35 11.78
C THR A 63 2.89 0.54 10.27
N ARG A 64 3.76 1.39 9.70
CA ARG A 64 3.85 1.59 8.25
C ARG A 64 4.09 0.24 7.56
N MET A 65 3.27 -0.07 6.57
CA MET A 65 3.42 -1.30 5.78
C MET A 65 4.76 -1.30 5.06
N ARG A 66 5.41 -2.47 5.01
CA ARG A 66 6.59 -2.71 4.17
C ARG A 66 6.20 -3.48 2.92
N MET A 67 5.36 -4.50 3.09
CA MET A 67 4.90 -5.38 2.01
C MET A 67 3.37 -5.34 1.95
N PRO A 68 2.77 -4.28 1.35
CA PRO A 68 1.32 -4.15 1.28
C PRO A 68 0.73 -5.29 0.45
N CYS A 69 -0.24 -5.99 1.03
CA CYS A 69 -0.87 -7.13 0.38
C CYS A 69 -2.37 -7.21 0.68
N ARG A 70 -3.04 -8.01 -0.15
CA ARG A 70 -4.44 -8.39 -0.03
C ARG A 70 -4.65 -9.78 -0.61
N SER A 71 -5.80 -10.38 -0.35
CA SER A 71 -6.22 -11.58 -1.11
C SER A 71 -6.74 -11.16 -2.48
N SER A 72 -6.52 -11.98 -3.50
CA SER A 72 -7.19 -11.83 -4.81
C SER A 72 -8.72 -11.94 -4.74
N LYS A 73 -9.27 -12.36 -3.59
CA LYS A 73 -10.71 -12.48 -3.34
C LYS A 73 -11.32 -11.24 -2.66
N CYS A 74 -10.51 -10.23 -2.33
CA CYS A 74 -10.94 -9.03 -1.62
C CYS A 74 -11.52 -7.96 -2.55
N ASP A 75 -12.60 -7.29 -2.12
CA ASP A 75 -13.18 -6.13 -2.84
C ASP A 75 -12.86 -4.78 -2.15
N HIS A 76 -12.12 -4.80 -1.04
CA HIS A 76 -11.69 -3.60 -0.33
C HIS A 76 -10.40 -3.04 -0.93
N ILE A 77 -10.21 -1.73 -0.81
CA ILE A 77 -9.01 -1.03 -1.28
C ILE A 77 -7.87 -1.06 -0.26
N GLN A 78 -8.15 -1.08 1.05
CA GLN A 78 -7.11 -1.06 2.07
C GLN A 78 -6.23 -2.33 2.03
N CYS A 79 -4.91 -2.19 2.05
CA CYS A 79 -3.96 -3.31 2.22
C CYS A 79 -3.67 -3.57 3.70
N PHE A 80 -3.05 -4.72 3.96
CA PHE A 80 -2.36 -5.02 5.21
C PHE A 80 -0.95 -5.56 4.92
N ASP A 81 -0.07 -5.55 5.93
CA ASP A 81 1.30 -6.03 5.74
C ASP A 81 1.35 -7.56 5.69
N ARG A 82 2.02 -8.11 4.66
CA ARG A 82 2.12 -9.54 4.40
C ARG A 82 2.79 -10.31 5.54
N GLU A 83 3.92 -9.83 6.04
CA GLU A 83 4.71 -10.57 7.03
C GLU A 83 4.00 -10.59 8.37
N VAL A 84 3.41 -9.45 8.72
CA VAL A 84 2.56 -9.32 9.91
C VAL A 84 1.39 -10.30 9.84
N PHE A 85 0.66 -10.33 8.72
CA PHE A 85 -0.46 -11.26 8.52
C PHE A 85 -0.01 -12.72 8.62
N LEU A 86 1.05 -13.12 7.91
CA LEU A 86 1.53 -14.50 7.93
C LEU A 86 1.95 -14.95 9.33
N SER A 87 2.58 -14.06 10.11
CA SER A 87 2.96 -14.33 11.49
C SER A 87 1.74 -14.63 12.36
N ILE A 88 0.71 -13.77 12.34
CA ILE A 88 -0.49 -13.96 13.15
C ILE A 88 -1.33 -15.15 12.69
N ALA A 89 -1.48 -15.33 11.37
CA ALA A 89 -2.31 -16.40 10.79
C ALA A 89 -1.74 -17.77 11.14
N LYS A 90 -0.41 -17.93 11.06
CA LYS A 90 0.28 -19.16 11.47
C LYS A 90 0.18 -19.40 12.97
N LYS A 91 0.42 -18.37 13.80
CA LYS A 91 0.39 -18.49 15.26
C LYS A 91 -0.99 -18.85 15.80
N GLN A 92 -2.05 -18.30 15.21
CA GLN A 92 -3.43 -18.45 15.70
C GLN A 92 -4.26 -19.44 14.87
N ASN A 93 -3.66 -20.05 13.84
CA ASN A 93 -4.37 -20.84 12.82
C ASN A 93 -5.60 -20.10 12.23
N HIS A 94 -5.45 -18.80 11.97
CA HIS A 94 -6.53 -17.91 11.53
C HIS A 94 -6.30 -17.43 10.09
N TRP A 95 -6.94 -18.10 9.13
CA TRP A 95 -6.75 -17.89 7.68
C TRP A 95 -7.91 -17.12 7.04
N LYS A 96 -8.21 -15.94 7.58
CA LYS A 96 -9.21 -15.01 7.05
C LYS A 96 -8.59 -13.63 6.88
N CYS A 97 -9.06 -12.88 5.88
CA CYS A 97 -8.65 -11.50 5.68
C CYS A 97 -8.96 -10.66 6.93
N PRO A 98 -8.01 -9.88 7.48
CA PRO A 98 -8.23 -9.06 8.68
C PRO A 98 -9.19 -7.89 8.46
N LEU A 99 -9.55 -7.58 7.21
CA LEU A 99 -10.38 -6.43 6.85
C LEU A 99 -11.81 -6.81 6.47
N CYS A 100 -12.00 -7.89 5.71
CA CYS A 100 -13.32 -8.30 5.21
C CYS A 100 -13.71 -9.73 5.61
N LEU A 101 -12.89 -10.41 6.41
CA LEU A 101 -13.13 -11.75 6.96
C LEU A 101 -13.32 -12.88 5.93
N LYS A 102 -13.17 -12.61 4.63
CA LYS A 102 -13.18 -13.64 3.59
C LYS A 102 -12.04 -14.65 3.81
N PRO A 103 -12.24 -15.95 3.48
CA PRO A 103 -11.18 -16.95 3.53
C PRO A 103 -9.96 -16.52 2.72
N LEU A 104 -8.77 -16.75 3.28
CA LEU A 104 -7.51 -16.31 2.69
C LEU A 104 -6.46 -17.39 2.84
N ALA A 105 -6.20 -18.12 1.75
CA ALA A 105 -5.07 -19.04 1.68
C ALA A 105 -3.78 -18.29 1.32
N THR A 106 -2.62 -18.82 1.71
CA THR A 106 -1.31 -18.25 1.33
C THR A 106 -1.15 -18.09 -0.18
N SER A 107 -1.74 -19.01 -0.97
CA SER A 107 -1.77 -18.97 -2.43
C SER A 107 -2.66 -17.88 -3.02
N ASP A 108 -3.55 -17.28 -2.23
CA ASP A 108 -4.41 -16.16 -2.64
C ASP A 108 -3.77 -14.80 -2.32
N LEU A 109 -2.69 -14.76 -1.53
CA LEU A 109 -2.00 -13.51 -1.18
C LEU A 109 -1.35 -12.87 -2.41
N ARG A 110 -1.63 -11.58 -2.60
CA ARG A 110 -1.10 -10.76 -3.68
C ARG A 110 -0.50 -9.50 -3.07
N ILE A 111 0.73 -9.18 -3.48
CA ILE A 111 1.31 -7.87 -3.16
C ILE A 111 0.71 -6.84 -4.10
N ASP A 112 0.32 -5.70 -3.51
CA ASP A 112 -0.15 -4.55 -4.25
C ASP A 112 1.05 -3.72 -4.70
N THR A 113 1.47 -3.90 -5.95
CA THR A 113 2.66 -3.26 -6.50
C THR A 113 2.51 -1.75 -6.63
N LEU A 114 1.28 -1.24 -6.83
CA LEU A 114 1.02 0.20 -6.84
C LEU A 114 1.25 0.77 -5.44
N LEU A 115 0.64 0.20 -4.40
CA LEU A 115 0.81 0.69 -3.05
C LEU A 115 2.24 0.48 -2.53
N GLU A 116 2.94 -0.58 -2.96
CA GLU A 116 4.37 -0.80 -2.70
C GLU A 116 5.21 0.37 -3.24
N LYS A 117 4.97 0.79 -4.50
CA LYS A 117 5.61 1.99 -5.09
C LYS A 117 5.25 3.26 -4.33
N VAL A 118 3.98 3.47 -3.94
CA VAL A 118 3.58 4.68 -3.20
C VAL A 118 4.25 4.75 -1.82
N ILE A 119 4.35 3.62 -1.11
CA ILE A 119 5.03 3.55 0.19
C ILE A 119 6.51 3.91 0.05
N ALA A 120 7.17 3.44 -1.02
CA ALA A 120 8.58 3.71 -1.29
C ALA A 120 8.84 5.18 -1.65
N ASN A 121 7.89 5.84 -2.34
CA ASN A 121 8.04 7.22 -2.84
C ASN A 121 7.37 8.28 -1.96
N SER A 122 6.78 7.92 -0.82
CA SER A 122 6.17 8.88 0.11
C SER A 122 7.05 9.11 1.35
N PRO A 123 7.01 10.31 1.96
CA PRO A 123 7.76 10.59 3.19
C PRO A 123 7.43 9.59 4.30
N ALA A 124 8.40 9.25 5.14
CA ALA A 124 8.22 8.29 6.25
C ALA A 124 7.08 8.68 7.22
N THR A 125 6.83 9.98 7.38
CA THR A 125 5.76 10.57 8.19
C THR A 125 4.37 10.47 7.56
N CYS A 126 4.28 10.25 6.24
CA CYS A 126 3.01 10.10 5.53
C CYS A 126 2.28 8.82 5.99
N LYS A 127 1.05 8.97 6.48
CA LYS A 127 0.22 7.85 6.95
C LYS A 127 -0.92 7.51 6.00
N GLN A 128 -1.37 8.47 5.19
CA GLN A 128 -2.51 8.33 4.31
C GLN A 128 -2.24 9.05 3.00
N ILE A 129 -2.81 8.51 1.93
CA ILE A 129 -2.78 9.09 0.59
C ILE A 129 -4.21 9.17 0.05
N GLU A 130 -4.43 10.10 -0.88
CA GLU A 130 -5.64 10.18 -1.68
C GLU A 130 -5.28 9.84 -3.12
N PHE A 131 -5.95 8.84 -3.70
CA PHE A 131 -5.87 8.57 -5.13
C PHE A 131 -6.85 9.45 -5.90
N LYS A 132 -6.36 10.08 -6.96
CA LYS A 132 -7.15 10.88 -7.88
C LYS A 132 -7.71 10.02 -9.01
N SER A 133 -8.64 10.60 -9.78
CA SER A 133 -9.32 9.94 -10.89
C SER A 133 -8.43 9.62 -12.10
N ASP A 134 -7.24 10.23 -12.17
CA ASP A 134 -6.22 10.03 -13.20
C ASP A 134 -5.15 8.99 -12.81
N GLY A 135 -5.22 8.41 -11.61
CA GLY A 135 -4.25 7.44 -11.10
C GLY A 135 -3.10 8.06 -10.31
N SER A 136 -2.97 9.39 -10.34
CA SER A 136 -2.04 10.09 -9.47
C SER A 136 -2.49 10.02 -8.01
N TRP A 137 -1.56 10.25 -7.10
CA TRP A 137 -1.84 10.26 -5.67
C TRP A 137 -1.18 11.46 -4.99
N MET A 138 -1.72 11.83 -3.84
CA MET A 138 -1.16 12.86 -2.99
C MET A 138 -1.19 12.46 -1.52
N PRO A 139 -0.19 12.83 -0.70
CA PRO A 139 -0.26 12.68 0.74
C PRO A 139 -1.49 13.41 1.29
N VAL A 140 -2.25 12.73 2.16
CA VAL A 140 -3.25 13.42 2.97
C VAL A 140 -2.50 14.14 4.09
N VAL A 141 -2.40 15.45 3.96
CA VAL A 141 -1.91 16.30 5.04
C VAL A 141 -3.02 16.33 6.08
N GLN A 142 -2.78 15.68 7.22
CA GLN A 142 -3.60 15.96 8.39
C GLN A 142 -3.31 17.42 8.73
N ASN A 143 -4.27 18.32 8.49
CA ASN A 143 -4.28 19.58 9.20
C ASN A 143 -4.22 19.19 10.67
N CYS A 144 -3.11 19.47 11.34
CA CYS A 144 -3.12 19.52 12.78
C CYS A 144 -4.10 20.63 13.13
N GLU A 145 -5.37 20.30 13.34
CA GLU A 145 -6.26 21.18 14.08
C GLU A 145 -5.63 21.33 15.46
N ASN A 146 -4.99 22.48 15.67
CA ASN A 146 -4.57 23.05 16.94
C ASN A 146 -3.73 22.13 17.85
N ILE A 147 -2.42 22.01 17.55
CA ILE A 147 -1.48 22.06 18.67
C ILE A 147 -1.31 23.55 18.99
N VAL A 148 -2.13 24.05 19.92
CA VAL A 148 -1.75 25.26 20.67
C VAL A 148 -0.59 24.83 21.55
N ILE A 149 0.64 24.97 21.05
CA ILE A 149 1.77 25.09 21.95
C ILE A 149 1.67 26.53 22.44
N ASP A 150 1.06 26.73 23.61
CA ASP A 150 1.09 28.02 24.28
C ASP A 150 2.54 28.29 24.68
N LEU A 151 3.26 28.92 23.76
CA LEU A 151 4.51 29.63 23.97
C LEU A 151 4.30 31.02 23.39
N ASP A 152 3.42 31.80 24.01
CA ASP A 152 3.80 33.05 24.67
C ASP A 152 2.60 33.99 24.87
N LEU A 153 2.62 34.64 26.03
CA LEU A 153 1.81 35.78 26.41
C LEU A 153 1.60 36.77 25.24
N LYS A 154 0.32 37.07 24.96
CA LYS A 154 -0.28 38.29 24.36
C LYS A 154 -0.50 38.32 22.83
N GLU A 155 -1.76 38.01 22.50
CA GLU A 155 -2.72 38.64 21.56
C GLU A 155 -2.29 39.42 20.29
N ASN A 156 -3.02 39.07 19.21
CA ASN A 156 -3.46 39.86 18.02
C ASN A 156 -2.69 39.80 16.67
N THR A 157 -2.96 38.74 15.90
CA THR A 157 -3.60 38.64 14.54
C THR A 157 -3.19 39.58 13.36
N PRO A 158 -3.54 39.26 12.07
CA PRO A 158 -3.19 38.06 11.30
C PRO A 158 -2.83 38.36 9.81
N GLU A 159 -1.67 37.96 9.28
CA GLU A 159 -1.53 37.84 7.81
C GLU A 159 -0.60 36.70 7.37
N LYS A 160 -1.13 35.87 6.45
CA LYS A 160 -0.45 34.95 5.51
C LYS A 160 0.06 33.62 6.06
N LEU A 161 -0.86 32.68 6.27
CA LEU A 161 -0.59 31.28 5.92
C LEU A 161 -0.59 31.16 4.39
N LYS A 162 0.60 31.21 3.79
CA LYS A 162 0.78 30.82 2.39
C LYS A 162 0.56 29.31 2.29
N SER A 163 -0.47 28.94 1.54
CA SER A 163 -0.77 27.59 1.10
C SER A 163 0.47 26.90 0.56
N PHE A 164 0.91 25.82 1.21
CA PHE A 164 1.83 24.88 0.57
C PHE A 164 1.04 24.11 -0.48
N SER A 165 1.43 24.25 -1.74
CA SER A 165 0.85 23.46 -2.83
C SER A 165 1.22 21.99 -2.62
N PRO A 166 0.28 21.04 -2.71
CA PRO A 166 0.59 19.63 -2.56
C PRO A 166 1.48 19.16 -3.72
N ILE A 167 2.56 18.44 -3.38
CA ILE A 167 3.39 17.74 -4.36
C ILE A 167 2.53 16.62 -4.95
N VAL A 168 2.18 16.75 -6.24
CA VAL A 168 1.56 15.69 -7.02
C VAL A 168 2.67 14.78 -7.53
N ILE A 169 2.69 13.52 -7.10
CA ILE A 169 3.66 12.54 -7.60
C ILE A 169 2.95 11.70 -8.67
N VAL A 170 3.26 12.00 -9.92
CA VAL A 170 2.88 11.17 -11.08
C VAL A 170 3.94 10.08 -11.21
N ILE A 171 3.51 8.82 -11.29
CA ILE A 171 4.42 7.68 -11.50
C ILE A 171 4.22 7.24 -12.96
N ASP A 172 5.22 7.51 -13.80
CA ASP A 172 5.31 7.02 -15.18
C ASP A 172 5.56 5.49 -15.25
#